data_AF-A0A0Q5YS54-F1
#
_entry.id   AF-A0A0Q5YS54-F1
#
_cell.length_a   1.000
_cell.length_b   1.000
_cell.length_c   1.000
_cell.angle_alpha   90.00
_cell.angle_beta   90.00
_cell.angle_gamma   90.00
#
_symmetry.space_group_name_H-M   'P 1'
#
loop_
_entity.id
_entity.type
_entity.pdbx_description
1 polymer ?
#
loop_
_entity_poly.entity_id
_entity_poly.type
_entity_poly.pdbx_seq_one_letter_code
_entity_poly.pdbx_strand_id
1 'polypeptide(L)'
;MFRSRRDGGPVSRREATMVDCDVEPACDAVPCTEVLYANGEWRVTAEGIEHPRTGYVIDRAGIDRRRDGELWEWPLHLAEKSWCEPGPLRDAFMVALGRYGVAADPDLMRSFAIGFGPRFGSGRDIVDLGFTSLGEIVSRRRHGGRKPPGPLPSDVAWRRDETGDRRRVAVAGR
;
A
#
# COMPACT_ATOMS: atom_id res chain seq x y z
N MET A 1 -51.76 -27.30 -81.06
CA MET A 1 -50.62 -28.00 -80.44
C MET A 1 -49.54 -26.97 -80.10
N PHE A 2 -49.19 -26.93 -78.81
CA PHE A 2 -48.07 -26.28 -78.08
C PHE A 2 -47.36 -25.00 -78.57
N ARG A 3 -47.41 -23.99 -77.69
CA ARG A 3 -46.58 -22.77 -77.53
C ARG A 3 -45.13 -23.16 -77.16
N SER A 4 -44.06 -22.56 -77.70
CA SER A 4 -43.46 -21.22 -77.45
C SER A 4 -42.68 -21.06 -76.12
N ARG A 5 -41.39 -20.73 -76.29
CA ARG A 5 -40.51 -19.82 -75.52
C ARG A 5 -39.93 -20.22 -74.15
N ARG A 6 -38.58 -20.24 -74.16
CA ARG A 6 -37.62 -19.53 -73.30
C ARG A 6 -37.91 -19.47 -71.79
N ASP A 7 -37.16 -20.27 -71.05
CA ASP A 7 -36.88 -20.04 -69.63
C ASP A 7 -35.94 -18.82 -69.47
N GLY A 8 -36.57 -17.70 -69.12
CA GLY A 8 -35.92 -16.59 -68.42
C GLY A 8 -36.50 -16.55 -67.01
N GLY A 9 -35.75 -17.05 -66.03
CA GLY A 9 -36.13 -16.95 -64.62
C GLY A 9 -35.80 -15.56 -64.06
N PRO A 10 -36.77 -14.84 -63.46
CA PRO A 10 -36.51 -13.56 -62.82
C PRO A 10 -36.06 -13.67 -61.35
N VAL A 11 -35.13 -12.76 -61.06
CA VAL A 11 -34.77 -12.05 -59.82
C VAL A 11 -35.64 -12.22 -58.56
N SER A 12 -34.93 -12.41 -57.43
CA SER A 12 -35.20 -11.93 -56.07
C SER A 12 -36.54 -12.21 -55.38
N ARG A 13 -36.47 -13.04 -54.32
CA ARG A 13 -37.14 -12.71 -53.05
C ARG A 13 -36.13 -12.85 -51.92
N ARG A 14 -35.92 -11.73 -51.23
CA ARG A 14 -35.11 -11.58 -50.03
C ARG A 14 -35.64 -12.53 -48.95
N GLU A 15 -34.84 -13.49 -48.53
CA GLU A 15 -34.94 -14.01 -47.17
C GLU A 15 -34.06 -13.13 -46.29
N ALA A 16 -34.69 -12.11 -45.71
CA ALA A 16 -34.19 -11.49 -44.51
C ALA A 16 -34.37 -12.52 -43.38
N THR A 17 -33.37 -13.38 -43.18
CA THR A 17 -33.19 -13.99 -41.86
C THR A 17 -32.83 -12.87 -40.91
N MET A 18 -33.89 -12.37 -40.27
CA MET A 18 -33.95 -11.97 -38.88
C MET A 18 -32.65 -12.37 -38.16
N VAL A 19 -31.74 -11.41 -38.03
CA VAL A 19 -30.74 -11.47 -36.97
C VAL A 19 -31.56 -11.34 -35.70
N ASP A 20 -31.73 -12.44 -34.98
CA ASP A 20 -32.11 -12.43 -33.58
C ASP A 20 -31.13 -11.51 -32.86
N CYS A 21 -31.55 -10.26 -32.68
CA CYS A 21 -30.97 -9.33 -31.72
C CYS A 21 -31.55 -9.68 -30.35
N ASP A 22 -31.21 -10.84 -29.80
CA ASP A 22 -31.47 -11.15 -28.40
C ASP A 22 -30.53 -12.27 -27.94
N VAL A 23 -29.40 -11.87 -27.38
CA VAL A 23 -29.17 -12.03 -25.94
C VAL A 23 -27.78 -11.48 -25.67
N GLU A 24 -27.72 -10.47 -24.80
CA GLU A 24 -26.50 -10.02 -24.13
C GLU A 24 -25.59 -11.23 -23.89
N PRO A 25 -24.26 -11.19 -24.19
CA PRO A 25 -23.39 -12.19 -23.59
C PRO A 25 -23.62 -12.01 -22.10
N ALA A 26 -24.23 -13.02 -21.48
CA ALA A 26 -24.37 -13.12 -20.05
C ALA A 26 -23.07 -12.55 -19.48
N CYS A 27 -23.15 -11.46 -18.73
CA CYS A 27 -22.11 -11.22 -17.75
C CYS A 27 -22.09 -12.51 -16.95
N ASP A 28 -21.16 -13.41 -17.30
CA ASP A 28 -20.82 -14.57 -16.53
C ASP A 28 -20.67 -14.00 -15.15
N ALA A 29 -21.66 -14.29 -14.31
CA ALA A 29 -21.73 -13.79 -12.97
C ALA A 29 -20.48 -14.37 -12.33
N VAL A 30 -19.41 -13.57 -12.30
CA VAL A 30 -18.26 -13.78 -11.45
C VAL A 30 -18.91 -14.14 -10.13
N PRO A 31 -18.76 -15.38 -9.62
CA PRO A 31 -19.41 -15.76 -8.38
C PRO A 31 -19.08 -14.62 -7.44
N CYS A 32 -20.09 -13.91 -6.96
CA CYS A 32 -19.88 -12.68 -6.22
C CYS A 32 -19.26 -13.09 -4.90
N THR A 33 -17.95 -13.30 -4.93
CA THR A 33 -17.14 -13.73 -3.82
C THR A 33 -17.32 -12.64 -2.79
N GLU A 34 -17.94 -13.02 -1.68
CA GLU A 34 -18.34 -12.06 -0.66
C GLU A 34 -17.12 -11.23 -0.24
N VAL A 35 -17.20 -9.92 -0.46
CA VAL A 35 -16.11 -9.00 -0.15
C VAL A 35 -16.17 -8.71 1.35
N LEU A 36 -15.23 -9.30 2.09
CA LEU A 36 -15.09 -9.15 3.54
C LEU A 36 -14.47 -7.81 3.93
N TYR A 37 -13.64 -7.27 3.05
CA TYR A 37 -12.98 -5.98 3.19
C TYR A 37 -12.50 -5.46 1.83
N ALA A 38 -12.46 -4.15 1.65
CA ALA A 38 -11.85 -3.52 0.50
C ALA A 38 -11.21 -2.20 0.89
N ASN A 39 -10.09 -1.87 0.24
CA ASN A 39 -9.48 -0.55 0.28
C ASN A 39 -9.22 -0.03 -1.15
N GLY A 40 -8.41 1.03 -1.27
CA GLY A 40 -8.16 1.69 -2.56
C GLY A 40 -7.52 0.80 -3.63
N GLU A 41 -6.86 -0.30 -3.25
CA GLU A 41 -6.11 -1.16 -4.17
C GLU A 41 -6.45 -2.66 -4.04
N TRP A 42 -6.92 -3.11 -2.87
CA TRP A 42 -7.10 -4.52 -2.56
C TRP A 42 -8.51 -4.84 -2.06
N ARG A 43 -8.95 -6.08 -2.32
CA ARG A 43 -10.18 -6.68 -1.78
C ARG A 43 -9.83 -7.98 -1.08
N VAL A 44 -10.44 -8.24 0.06
CA VAL A 44 -10.36 -9.49 0.79
C VAL A 44 -11.71 -10.18 0.63
N THR A 45 -11.69 -11.43 0.20
CA THR A 45 -12.87 -12.26 -0.01
C THR A 45 -12.80 -13.51 0.89
N ALA A 46 -13.76 -14.43 0.80
CA ALA A 46 -13.67 -15.71 1.50
C ALA A 46 -12.51 -16.60 1.00
N GLU A 47 -12.11 -16.40 -0.26
CA GLU A 47 -11.15 -17.26 -0.98
C GLU A 47 -9.73 -16.69 -1.01
N GLY A 48 -9.55 -15.40 -0.74
CA GLY A 48 -8.24 -14.78 -0.88
C GLY A 48 -8.23 -13.26 -0.91
N ILE A 49 -7.07 -12.70 -1.19
CA ILE A 49 -6.88 -11.27 -1.40
C ILE A 49 -6.72 -11.01 -2.89
N GLU A 50 -7.52 -10.11 -3.44
CA GLU A 50 -7.51 -9.75 -4.86
C GLU A 50 -7.05 -8.30 -5.03
N HIS A 51 -6.26 -8.05 -6.07
CA HIS A 51 -5.99 -6.72 -6.59
C HIS A 51 -6.81 -6.48 -7.87
N PRO A 52 -7.97 -5.79 -7.79
CA PRO A 52 -8.96 -5.78 -8.87
C PRO A 52 -8.45 -5.17 -10.18
N ARG A 53 -7.50 -4.23 -10.10
CA ARG A 53 -6.94 -3.55 -11.27
C ARG A 53 -6.03 -4.45 -12.10
N THR A 54 -5.36 -5.42 -11.47
CA THR A 54 -4.43 -6.34 -12.14
C THR A 54 -4.99 -7.76 -12.26
N GLY A 55 -6.08 -8.07 -11.56
CA GLY A 55 -6.62 -9.43 -11.44
C GLY A 55 -5.71 -10.37 -10.63
N TYR A 56 -4.73 -9.83 -9.90
CA TYR A 56 -3.82 -10.64 -9.10
C TYR A 56 -4.52 -11.17 -7.86
N VAL A 57 -4.38 -12.47 -7.57
CA VAL A 57 -5.03 -13.11 -6.42
C VAL A 57 -3.99 -13.84 -5.57
N ILE A 58 -4.08 -13.61 -4.26
CA ILE A 58 -3.39 -14.35 -3.21
C ILE A 58 -4.41 -15.32 -2.61
N ASP A 59 -4.24 -16.61 -2.88
CA ASP A 59 -5.12 -17.65 -2.36
C ASP A 59 -5.05 -17.73 -0.82
N ARG A 60 -6.20 -17.83 -0.17
CA ARG A 60 -6.32 -18.02 1.27
C ARG A 60 -5.52 -19.23 1.75
N ALA A 61 -5.57 -20.36 1.04
CA ALA A 61 -4.88 -21.58 1.42
C ALA A 61 -3.35 -21.44 1.42
N GLY A 62 -2.82 -20.45 0.69
CA GLY A 62 -1.40 -20.16 0.62
C GLY A 62 -0.97 -18.90 1.35
N ILE A 63 -1.86 -18.20 2.06
CA ILE A 63 -1.57 -16.86 2.58
C ILE A 63 -0.43 -16.83 3.61
N ASP A 64 -0.20 -17.93 4.33
CA ASP A 64 0.79 -18.06 5.40
C ASP A 64 2.16 -18.61 4.93
N ARG A 65 2.30 -18.82 3.61
CA ARG A 65 3.51 -19.39 3.00
C ARG A 65 4.77 -18.63 3.38
N ARG A 66 5.82 -19.40 3.67
CA ARG A 66 7.13 -18.91 4.08
C ARG A 66 8.20 -19.19 3.03
N ARG A 67 9.09 -18.22 2.85
CA ARG A 67 10.34 -18.35 2.12
C ARG A 67 11.43 -18.73 3.11
N ASP A 68 12.12 -19.85 2.82
CA ASP A 68 13.21 -20.40 3.64
C ASP A 68 12.84 -20.64 5.12
N GLY A 69 11.54 -20.80 5.41
CA GLY A 69 11.03 -21.09 6.76
C GLY A 69 10.95 -19.89 7.71
N GLU A 70 11.45 -18.71 7.32
CA GLU A 70 11.50 -17.54 8.22
C GLU A 70 10.60 -16.39 7.73
N LEU A 71 10.77 -15.97 6.48
CA LEU A 71 10.10 -14.77 5.95
C LEU A 71 8.79 -15.14 5.26
N TRP A 72 7.80 -14.25 5.32
CA TRP A 72 6.56 -14.39 4.57
C TRP A 72 6.80 -14.21 3.08
N GLU A 73 6.28 -15.14 2.27
CA GLU A 73 6.50 -15.17 0.84
C GLU A 73 5.83 -13.97 0.14
N TRP A 74 4.56 -13.69 0.45
CA TRP A 74 3.76 -12.72 -0.28
C TRP A 74 4.25 -11.27 -0.18
N PRO A 75 4.62 -10.74 1.00
CA PRO A 75 5.20 -9.40 1.08
C PRO A 75 6.47 -9.26 0.23
N LEU A 76 7.32 -10.30 0.19
CA LEU A 76 8.53 -10.29 -0.63
C LEU A 76 8.21 -10.36 -2.12
N HIS A 77 7.31 -11.27 -2.52
CA HIS A 77 6.93 -11.45 -3.91
C HIS A 77 6.26 -10.20 -4.51
N LEU A 78 5.36 -9.57 -3.75
CA LEU A 78 4.63 -8.38 -4.20
C LEU A 78 5.51 -7.14 -4.23
N ALA A 79 6.55 -7.08 -3.42
CA ALA A 79 7.49 -5.98 -3.45
C ALA A 79 8.27 -5.87 -4.76
N GLU A 80 8.45 -6.97 -5.48
CA GLU A 80 9.04 -7.00 -6.83
C GLU A 80 8.12 -6.39 -7.89
N LYS A 81 6.84 -6.16 -7.57
CA LYS A 81 5.86 -5.62 -8.50
C LYS A 81 5.74 -4.11 -8.32
N SER A 82 6.08 -3.36 -9.38
CA SER A 82 6.07 -1.89 -9.37
C SER A 82 4.70 -1.27 -9.13
N TRP A 83 3.61 -2.01 -9.40
CA TRP A 83 2.24 -1.56 -9.18
C TRP A 83 1.75 -1.77 -7.73
N CYS A 84 2.50 -2.48 -6.90
CA CYS A 84 2.08 -2.83 -5.56
C CYS A 84 2.56 -1.79 -4.54
N GLU A 85 1.61 -1.07 -3.96
CA GLU A 85 1.86 -0.13 -2.86
C GLU A 85 1.79 -0.85 -1.50
N PRO A 86 2.79 -0.64 -0.61
CA PRO A 86 2.90 -1.37 0.65
C PRO A 86 1.77 -1.09 1.64
N GLY A 87 1.32 0.16 1.76
CA GLY A 87 0.32 0.55 2.75
C GLY A 87 -1.02 -0.17 2.55
N PRO A 88 -1.68 0.01 1.38
CA PRO A 88 -2.92 -0.69 1.06
C PRO A 88 -2.78 -2.22 1.11
N LEU A 89 -1.63 -2.77 0.68
CA LEU A 89 -1.39 -4.20 0.79
C LEU A 89 -1.35 -4.65 2.25
N ARG A 90 -0.56 -3.97 3.11
CA ARG A 90 -0.42 -4.32 4.53
C ARG A 90 -1.76 -4.36 5.23
N ASP A 91 -2.59 -3.34 5.02
CA ASP A 91 -3.87 -3.23 5.70
C ASP A 91 -4.81 -4.37 5.27
N ALA A 92 -4.88 -4.67 3.96
CA ALA A 92 -5.65 -5.79 3.45
C ALA A 92 -5.12 -7.15 3.96
N PHE A 93 -3.80 -7.30 4.03
CA PHE A 93 -3.15 -8.52 4.51
C PHE A 93 -3.45 -8.77 5.99
N MET A 94 -3.33 -7.75 6.84
CA MET A 94 -3.64 -7.86 8.27
C MET A 94 -5.12 -8.21 8.52
N VAL A 95 -6.04 -7.60 7.75
CA VAL A 95 -7.46 -7.96 7.82
C VAL A 95 -7.68 -9.41 7.38
N ALA A 96 -7.06 -9.82 6.27
CA ALA A 96 -7.17 -11.19 5.76
C ALA A 96 -6.68 -12.22 6.78
N LEU A 97 -5.51 -12.00 7.41
CA LEU A 97 -5.00 -12.89 8.45
C LEU A 97 -5.98 -13.02 9.63
N GLY A 98 -6.53 -11.90 10.09
CA GLY A 98 -7.55 -11.89 11.15
C GLY A 98 -8.82 -12.65 10.77
N ARG A 99 -9.26 -12.56 9.50
CA ARG A 99 -10.45 -13.28 9.00
C ARG A 99 -10.20 -14.76 8.77
N TYR A 100 -9.00 -15.13 8.34
CA TYR A 100 -8.65 -16.51 8.04
C TYR A 100 -8.15 -17.29 9.26
N GLY A 101 -7.97 -16.62 10.41
CA GLY A 101 -7.50 -17.24 11.65
C GLY A 101 -6.00 -17.54 11.64
N VAL A 102 -5.23 -16.82 10.81
CA VAL A 102 -3.77 -16.95 10.75
C VAL A 102 -3.15 -15.93 11.68
N ALA A 103 -2.28 -16.39 12.59
CA ALA A 103 -1.61 -15.49 13.52
C ALA A 103 -0.52 -14.68 12.80
N ALA A 104 -0.60 -13.36 12.90
CA ALA A 104 0.50 -12.48 12.51
C ALA A 104 1.64 -12.58 13.53
N ASP A 105 2.87 -12.73 13.04
CA ASP A 105 4.08 -12.79 13.85
C ASP A 105 5.02 -11.61 13.54
N PRO A 106 6.07 -11.38 14.34
CA PRO A 106 7.04 -10.32 14.07
C PRO A 106 7.75 -10.44 12.72
N ASP A 107 7.86 -11.66 12.17
CA ASP A 107 8.51 -11.92 10.90
C ASP A 107 7.66 -11.42 9.71
N LEU A 108 6.35 -11.25 9.86
CA LEU A 108 5.50 -10.59 8.87
C LEU A 108 5.97 -9.15 8.63
N MET A 109 6.14 -8.39 9.71
CA MET A 109 6.59 -7.00 9.61
C MET A 109 8.03 -6.92 9.10
N ARG A 110 8.90 -7.85 9.50
CA ARG A 110 10.25 -7.98 8.93
C ARG A 110 10.20 -8.21 7.42
N SER A 111 9.31 -9.07 6.94
CA SER A 111 9.18 -9.41 5.52
C SER A 111 8.72 -8.21 4.69
N PHE A 112 7.76 -7.45 5.21
CA PHE A 112 7.34 -6.19 4.61
C PHE A 112 8.47 -5.14 4.56
N ALA A 113 9.22 -4.99 5.66
CA ALA A 113 10.35 -4.06 5.73
C ALA A 113 11.48 -4.45 4.76
N ILE A 114 11.77 -5.74 4.61
CA ILE A 114 12.77 -6.24 3.65
C ILE A 114 12.29 -6.06 2.21
N GLY A 115 11.06 -6.45 1.90
CA GLY A 115 10.52 -6.37 0.54
C GLY A 115 10.34 -4.94 0.05
N PHE A 116 9.59 -4.13 0.78
CA PHE A 116 9.20 -2.79 0.33
C PHE A 116 10.21 -1.70 0.74
N GLY A 117 11.09 -2.00 1.70
CA GLY A 117 12.14 -1.09 2.13
C GLY A 117 11.59 0.27 2.60
N PRO A 118 12.22 1.39 2.21
CA PRO A 118 11.78 2.74 2.61
C PRO A 118 10.34 3.10 2.22
N ARG A 119 9.74 2.36 1.27
CA ARG A 119 8.35 2.58 0.84
C ARG A 119 7.34 2.07 1.86
N PHE A 120 7.71 1.12 2.73
CA PHE A 120 6.79 0.48 3.67
C PHE A 120 6.19 1.42 4.72
N GLY A 121 6.71 2.64 4.84
CA GLY A 121 6.14 3.70 5.66
C GLY A 121 7.22 4.53 6.34
N SER A 122 6.88 5.79 6.64
CA SER A 122 7.67 6.61 7.54
C SER A 122 7.63 6.01 8.95
N GLY A 123 8.68 6.19 9.75
CA GLY A 123 8.87 5.47 11.02
C GLY A 123 7.77 5.59 12.07
N ARG A 124 6.65 6.29 11.81
CA ARG A 124 5.45 6.38 12.65
C ARG A 124 4.56 5.13 12.55
N ASP A 125 4.43 4.55 11.35
CA ASP A 125 3.65 3.32 11.13
C ASP A 125 4.32 2.09 11.77
N ILE A 126 5.65 2.12 11.87
CA ILE A 126 6.48 1.08 12.50
C ILE A 126 6.33 1.10 14.03
N VAL A 127 6.11 2.28 14.65
CA VAL A 127 5.95 2.40 16.11
C VAL A 127 4.62 1.87 16.60
N ASP A 128 3.55 2.07 15.82
CA ASP A 128 2.23 1.52 16.15
C ASP A 128 2.21 -0.02 16.15
N LEU A 129 3.21 -0.64 15.50
CA LEU A 129 3.42 -2.08 15.45
C LEU A 129 4.37 -2.60 16.55
N GLY A 130 4.73 -1.77 17.53
CA GLY A 130 5.56 -2.15 18.67
C GLY A 130 7.08 -2.09 18.41
N PHE A 131 7.52 -1.57 17.27
CA PHE A 131 8.94 -1.38 16.97
C PHE A 131 9.39 0.05 17.27
N THR A 132 10.47 0.22 18.02
CA THR A 132 11.01 1.57 18.29
C THR A 132 11.55 2.20 17.00
N SER A 133 11.07 3.40 16.67
CA SER A 133 11.59 4.18 15.54
C SER A 133 13.07 4.49 15.72
N LEU A 134 13.86 4.40 14.64
CA LEU A 134 15.28 4.79 14.66
C LEU A 134 15.46 6.25 15.12
N GLY A 135 14.52 7.14 14.80
CA GLY A 135 14.52 8.52 15.28
C GLY A 135 14.42 8.62 16.80
N GLU A 136 13.65 7.74 17.44
CA GLU A 136 13.56 7.65 18.91
C GLU A 136 14.86 7.11 19.52
N ILE A 137 15.43 6.06 18.93
CA ILE A 137 16.72 5.48 19.37
C ILE A 137 17.84 6.53 19.29
N VAL A 138 17.92 7.27 18.18
CA VAL A 138 18.90 8.34 17.99
C VAL A 138 18.63 9.52 18.93
N SER A 139 17.37 9.86 19.18
CA SER A 139 17.00 10.94 20.11
C SER A 139 17.35 10.59 21.56
N ARG A 140 17.10 9.35 22.01
CA ARG A 140 17.54 8.88 23.34
C ARG A 140 19.05 8.97 23.52
N ARG A 141 19.83 8.69 22.47
CA ARG A 141 21.29 8.87 22.49
C ARG A 141 21.71 10.35 22.56
N ARG A 142 20.91 11.27 22.00
CA ARG A 142 21.18 12.73 22.02
C ARG A 142 20.72 13.44 23.29
N HIS A 143 19.79 12.87 24.06
CA HIS A 143 19.33 13.44 25.34
C HIS A 143 20.34 13.29 26.50
N GLY A 144 21.51 12.69 26.28
CA GLY A 144 22.67 12.83 27.16
C GLY A 144 23.47 14.14 26.96
N GLY A 145 23.08 14.98 26.00
CA GLY A 145 23.77 16.23 25.65
C GLY A 145 23.17 17.46 26.34
N ARG A 146 23.97 18.09 27.22
CA ARG A 146 23.80 19.39 27.88
C ARG A 146 22.66 20.28 27.36
N LYS A 147 21.78 20.69 28.28
CA LYS A 147 20.85 21.82 28.14
C LYS A 147 21.58 23.01 27.48
N PRO A 148 21.10 23.57 26.35
CA PRO A 148 21.67 24.80 25.81
C PRO A 148 21.53 25.89 26.88
N PRO A 149 22.54 26.76 27.08
CA PRO A 149 22.42 27.84 28.04
C PRO A 149 21.16 28.64 27.71
N GLY A 150 20.30 28.83 28.71
CA GLY A 150 19.10 29.65 28.55
C GLY A 150 19.46 31.07 28.11
N PRO A 151 18.49 31.84 27.60
CA PRO A 151 18.72 33.23 27.24
C PRO A 151 19.40 33.96 28.41
N LEU A 152 20.45 34.72 28.10
CA LEU A 152 21.19 35.47 29.10
C LEU A 152 20.20 36.40 29.85
N PRO A 153 20.32 36.54 31.18
CA PRO A 153 19.55 37.54 31.91
C PRO A 153 19.82 38.92 31.30
N SER A 154 18.78 39.72 31.16
CA SER A 154 18.77 41.07 30.55
C SER A 154 19.74 42.07 31.20
N ASP A 155 20.34 41.69 32.32
CA ASP A 155 21.14 42.54 33.19
C ASP A 155 22.64 42.38 32.92
N VAL A 156 23.02 41.58 31.89
CA VAL A 156 24.40 41.31 31.51
C VAL A 156 24.65 41.77 30.07
N ALA A 157 25.47 42.82 29.92
CA ALA A 157 25.91 43.32 28.62
C ALA A 157 27.34 42.86 28.33
N TRP A 158 27.62 42.57 27.07
CA TRP A 158 28.98 42.34 26.59
C TRP A 158 29.62 43.69 26.24
N ARG A 159 30.69 44.06 26.95
CA ARG A 159 31.52 45.21 26.61
C ARG A 159 32.87 44.74 26.10
N ARG A 160 33.38 45.45 25.11
CA ARG A 160 34.76 45.29 24.65
C ARG A 160 35.62 46.24 25.49
N ASP A 161 36.68 45.73 26.11
CA ASP A 161 37.65 46.58 26.77
C ASP A 161 38.55 47.29 25.75
N GLU A 162 39.37 48.23 26.23
CA GLU A 162 40.26 49.05 25.41
C GLU A 162 41.33 48.22 24.68
N THR A 163 41.52 46.96 25.07
CA THR A 163 42.45 46.00 24.44
C THR A 163 41.75 45.13 23.39
N GLY A 164 40.43 45.26 23.24
CA GLY A 164 39.65 44.57 22.22
C GLY A 164 39.02 43.25 22.68
N ASP A 165 39.21 42.85 23.93
CA ASP A 165 38.68 41.59 24.48
C ASP A 165 37.26 41.78 25.03
N ARG A 166 36.40 40.76 24.82
CA ARG A 166 34.97 40.85 25.17
C ARG A 166 34.73 40.29 26.56
N ARG A 167 34.31 41.14 27.49
CA ARG A 167 33.98 40.76 28.88
C ARG A 167 32.53 41.07 29.22
N ARG A 168 31.95 40.26 30.12
CA ARG A 168 30.60 40.45 30.65
C ARG A 168 30.63 41.47 31.78
N VAL A 169 29.74 42.45 31.73
CA VAL A 169 29.55 43.43 32.81
C VAL A 169 28.09 43.50 33.20
N ALA A 170 27.83 43.67 34.50
CA ALA A 170 26.50 43.87 35.03
C ALA A 170 26.03 45.30 34.70
N VAL A 171 24.80 45.42 34.20
CA VAL A 171 24.14 46.70 33.95
C VAL A 171 23.48 47.14 35.24
N ALA A 172 23.98 48.20 35.88
CA ALA A 172 23.34 48.76 37.07
C ALA A 172 21.99 49.39 36.66
N GLY A 173 20.90 48.82 37.18
CA GLY A 173 19.54 49.31 36.98
C GLY A 173 19.39 50.73 37.51
N ARG A 174 18.64 51.56 36.76
CA ARG A 174 18.30 52.94 37.11
C ARG A 174 16.87 53.01 37.61
#